data_AF-A0A7S2DJH6-F1
#
_entry.id   AF-A0A7S2DJH6-F1
#
_cell.length_a   1.000
_cell.length_b   1.000
_cell.length_c   1.000
_cell.angle_alpha   90.00
_cell.angle_beta   90.00
_cell.angle_gamma   90.00
#
_symmetry.space_group_name_H-M   'P 1'
#
loop_
_entity.id
_entity.type
_entity.pdbx_description
1 polymer ?
#
loop_
_entity_poly.entity_id
_entity_poly.type
_entity_poly.pdbx_seq_one_letter_code
_entity_poly.pdbx_strand_id
1 'polypeptide(L)'
;RLGTVLSFYRDGLGLQWALSATLPTLSTMSFTNNNAKFFHQHDVEQLKNGNLRMLANVNFQENCSVWNPDVCWSRALELRMDFQAMTASVAWEFDAEREIFDAIGGSVIRLETTGNYYVFFSKVQQSGGYGAPHQPGRFFEVDPNGTVIALVEIPAPNESYWFSGGYRAIPLDLSRHGGAAT
;
A
#
# COMPACT_ATOMS: atom_id res chain seq x y z
N ARG A 1 -15.54 5.86 -4.73
CA ARG A 1 -14.08 5.94 -4.53
C ARG A 1 -13.81 5.59 -3.09
N LEU A 2 -13.08 4.51 -2.84
CA LEU A 2 -12.64 4.14 -1.49
C LEU A 2 -11.43 5.01 -1.15
N GLY A 3 -11.43 5.69 -0.01
CA GLY A 3 -10.33 6.58 0.38
C GLY A 3 -10.43 6.96 1.85
N THR A 4 -10.91 6.01 2.67
CA THR A 4 -11.24 6.21 4.07
C THR A 4 -10.64 5.10 4.91
N VAL A 5 -9.96 5.47 5.99
CA VAL A 5 -9.53 4.57 7.06
C VAL A 5 -10.24 5.01 8.34
N LEU A 6 -10.82 4.05 9.06
CA LEU A 6 -11.48 4.25 10.34
C LEU A 6 -10.74 3.45 11.40
N SER A 7 -10.49 4.06 12.56
CA SER A 7 -10.06 3.33 13.76
C SER A 7 -11.20 3.30 14.77
N PHE A 8 -11.33 2.18 15.46
CA PHE A 8 -12.33 1.97 16.49
C PHE A 8 -11.63 1.61 17.80
N TYR A 9 -12.19 2.09 18.92
CA TYR A 9 -11.71 1.65 20.22
C TYR A 9 -11.92 0.14 20.40
N ARG A 10 -10.93 -0.52 20.99
CA ARG A 10 -10.95 -1.97 21.23
C ARG A 10 -12.10 -2.41 22.14
N ASP A 11 -12.53 -1.54 23.05
CA ASP A 11 -13.64 -1.77 23.98
C ASP A 11 -15.03 -1.60 23.35
N GLY A 12 -15.09 -1.22 22.06
CA GLY A 12 -16.35 -1.03 21.35
C GLY A 12 -17.05 0.31 21.63
N LEU A 13 -16.40 1.26 22.31
CA LEU A 13 -16.95 2.60 22.55
C LEU A 13 -17.17 3.43 21.27
N GLY A 14 -16.74 2.93 20.11
CA GLY A 14 -17.03 3.49 18.80
C GLY A 14 -15.80 3.98 18.08
N LEU A 15 -16.00 4.97 17.20
CA LEU A 15 -14.94 5.54 16.36
C LEU A 15 -13.92 6.30 17.22
N GLN A 16 -12.65 5.95 17.06
CA GLN A 16 -11.54 6.66 17.68
C GLN A 16 -11.10 7.85 16.83
N TRP A 17 -10.92 7.62 15.53
CA TRP A 17 -10.60 8.63 14.54
C TRP A 17 -10.96 8.12 13.14
N ALA A 18 -11.13 9.04 12.21
CA ALA A 18 -11.33 8.77 10.79
C ALA A 18 -10.38 9.66 9.98
N LEU A 19 -9.77 9.07 8.95
CA LEU A 19 -8.99 9.80 7.96
C LEU A 19 -9.55 9.48 6.58
N SER A 20 -10.04 10.50 5.88
CA SER A 20 -10.77 10.32 4.62
C SER A 20 -10.41 11.35 3.56
N ALA A 21 -9.89 10.88 2.42
CA ALA A 21 -9.66 11.71 1.24
C ALA A 21 -10.95 11.95 0.43
N THR A 22 -11.98 11.10 0.61
CA THR A 22 -13.21 11.11 -0.19
C THR A 22 -14.44 11.62 0.56
N LEU A 23 -14.43 11.61 1.90
CA LEU A 23 -15.52 12.07 2.76
C LEU A 23 -14.96 13.04 3.82
N PRO A 24 -14.66 14.30 3.45
CA PRO A 24 -14.06 15.26 4.38
C PRO A 24 -14.91 15.51 5.63
N THR A 25 -16.23 15.42 5.52
CA THR A 25 -17.17 15.58 6.64
C THR A 25 -17.15 14.44 7.65
N LEU A 26 -16.66 13.26 7.25
CA LEU A 26 -16.44 12.12 8.16
C LEU A 26 -15.05 12.15 8.81
N SER A 27 -14.08 12.80 8.15
CA SER A 27 -12.68 12.81 8.59
C SER A 27 -12.54 13.61 9.89
N THR A 28 -11.95 13.01 10.92
CA THR A 28 -11.59 13.71 12.16
C THR A 28 -10.19 14.33 12.08
N MET A 29 -9.38 13.94 11.09
CA MET A 29 -8.06 14.49 10.81
C MET A 29 -7.99 15.06 9.39
N SER A 30 -7.11 16.03 9.18
CA SER A 30 -6.85 16.62 7.86
C SER A 30 -5.50 16.21 7.29
N PHE A 31 -5.39 16.17 5.96
CA PHE A 31 -4.10 15.98 5.29
C PHE A 31 -3.37 17.32 5.22
N THR A 32 -2.06 17.33 5.48
CA THR A 32 -1.26 18.56 5.38
C THR A 32 -1.10 19.06 3.94
N ASN A 33 -1.22 18.15 2.96
CA ASN A 33 -1.24 18.48 1.54
C ASN A 33 -1.89 17.35 0.71
N ASN A 34 -2.06 17.57 -0.59
CA ASN A 34 -2.64 16.56 -1.48
C ASN A 34 -1.77 15.32 -1.66
N ASN A 35 -0.44 15.41 -1.49
CA ASN A 35 0.45 14.25 -1.58
C ASN A 35 0.24 13.26 -0.43
N ALA A 36 -0.34 13.66 0.70
CA ALA A 36 -0.64 12.74 1.80
C ALA A 36 -1.95 11.94 1.58
N LYS A 37 -2.76 12.27 0.57
CA LYS A 37 -4.01 11.57 0.28
C LYS A 37 -3.75 10.17 -0.30
N PHE A 38 -4.69 9.27 -0.05
CA PHE A 38 -4.68 7.90 -0.56
C PHE A 38 -6.06 7.54 -1.10
N PHE A 39 -6.07 6.59 -2.04
CA PHE A 39 -7.29 6.07 -2.64
C PHE A 39 -7.12 4.57 -2.89
N HIS A 40 -8.21 3.83 -2.68
CA HIS A 40 -8.32 2.39 -2.88
C HIS A 40 -7.22 1.59 -2.17
N GLN A 41 -6.86 2.04 -0.98
CA GLN A 41 -5.74 1.51 -0.21
C GLN A 41 -5.97 0.07 0.26
N HIS A 42 -4.89 -0.69 0.35
CA HIS A 42 -4.81 -2.04 0.90
C HIS A 42 -3.73 -2.10 2.00
N ASP A 43 -3.76 -3.20 2.75
CA ASP A 43 -2.76 -3.52 3.77
C ASP A 43 -2.51 -2.40 4.78
N VAL A 44 -3.59 -1.75 5.22
CA VAL A 44 -3.54 -0.66 6.18
C VAL A 44 -3.19 -1.21 7.56
N GLU A 45 -2.09 -0.72 8.13
CA GLU A 45 -1.64 -1.04 9.48
C GLU A 45 -1.38 0.25 10.26
N GLN A 46 -1.86 0.30 11.50
CA GLN A 46 -1.39 1.30 12.46
C GLN A 46 -0.16 0.77 13.21
N LEU A 47 0.96 1.48 13.05
CA LEU A 47 2.24 1.13 13.64
C LEU A 47 2.29 1.51 15.13
N LYS A 48 3.25 0.93 15.87
CA LYS A 48 3.43 1.20 17.31
C LYS A 48 3.68 2.67 17.64
N ASN A 49 4.29 3.42 16.73
CA ASN A 49 4.51 4.87 16.86
C ASN A 49 3.27 5.71 16.52
N GLY A 50 2.14 5.08 16.17
CA GLY A 50 0.89 5.73 15.81
C GLY A 50 0.73 6.04 14.32
N ASN A 51 1.80 5.92 13.53
CA ASN A 51 1.76 6.14 12.08
C ASN A 51 0.86 5.12 11.37
N LEU A 52 0.39 5.45 10.18
CA LEU A 52 -0.32 4.52 9.31
C LEU A 52 0.56 4.12 8.14
N ARG A 53 0.66 2.81 7.89
CA ARG A 53 1.30 2.29 6.68
C ARG A 53 0.26 1.59 5.82
N MET A 54 0.38 1.72 4.51
CA MET A 54 -0.54 1.10 3.55
C MET A 54 0.06 1.03 2.16
N LEU A 55 -0.52 0.17 1.33
CA LEU A 55 -0.35 0.27 -0.12
C LEU A 55 -1.49 1.14 -0.65
N ALA A 56 -1.18 2.30 -1.21
CA ALA A 56 -2.13 3.15 -1.91
C ALA A 56 -2.13 2.77 -3.40
N ASN A 57 -3.20 2.12 -3.84
CA ASN A 57 -3.36 1.74 -5.24
C ASN A 57 -3.68 2.95 -6.14
N VAL A 58 -4.20 4.04 -5.56
CA VAL A 58 -4.47 5.34 -6.23
C VAL A 58 -5.55 5.25 -7.32
N ASN A 59 -6.20 4.09 -7.47
CA ASN A 59 -7.31 3.92 -8.39
C ASN A 59 -8.40 4.98 -8.15
N PHE A 60 -8.84 5.65 -9.22
CA PHE A 60 -9.82 6.74 -9.19
C PHE A 60 -9.37 8.05 -8.50
N GLN A 61 -8.07 8.25 -8.27
CA GLN A 61 -7.52 9.61 -8.16
C GLN A 61 -7.54 10.27 -9.55
N GLU A 62 -7.77 11.58 -9.63
CA GLU A 62 -7.61 12.45 -10.83
C GLU A 62 -7.26 11.75 -12.16
N ASN A 63 -8.23 11.59 -13.07
CA ASN A 63 -8.10 10.96 -14.39
C ASN A 63 -7.54 9.53 -14.44
N CYS A 64 -7.05 8.96 -13.34
CA CYS A 64 -6.63 7.58 -13.22
C CYS A 64 -7.83 6.67 -12.98
N SER A 65 -7.93 5.59 -13.76
CA SER A 65 -8.83 4.46 -13.49
C SER A 65 -8.32 3.20 -14.18
N VAL A 66 -8.90 2.04 -13.85
CA VAL A 66 -8.67 0.78 -14.59
C VAL A 66 -8.95 0.88 -16.10
N TRP A 67 -9.70 1.88 -16.54
CA TRP A 67 -10.02 2.17 -17.94
C TRP A 67 -9.06 3.17 -18.60
N ASN A 68 -8.26 3.87 -17.80
CA ASN A 68 -7.21 4.79 -18.22
C ASN A 68 -5.95 4.56 -17.36
N PRO A 69 -5.32 3.38 -17.49
CA PRO A 69 -4.22 2.97 -16.62
C PRO A 69 -2.92 3.73 -16.89
N ASP A 70 -2.76 4.34 -18.07
CA ASP A 70 -1.52 4.97 -18.51
C ASP A 70 -1.14 6.22 -17.70
N VAL A 71 -2.10 6.79 -16.96
CA VAL A 71 -1.88 7.93 -16.05
C VAL A 71 -1.95 7.52 -14.58
N CYS A 72 -2.11 6.21 -14.32
CA CYS A 72 -2.18 5.65 -12.99
C CYS A 72 -0.81 5.17 -12.51
N TRP A 73 -0.60 5.24 -11.20
CA TRP A 73 0.54 4.65 -10.53
C TRP A 73 0.15 4.38 -9.08
N SER A 74 0.79 3.41 -8.45
CA SER A 74 0.54 3.00 -7.07
C SER A 74 1.78 3.23 -6.22
N ARG A 75 1.61 3.29 -4.90
CA ARG A 75 2.73 3.49 -3.98
C ARG A 75 2.53 2.80 -2.65
N ALA A 76 3.63 2.42 -2.03
CA ALA A 76 3.67 2.19 -0.60
C ALA A 76 3.79 3.54 0.12
N LEU A 77 3.01 3.72 1.18
CA LEU A 77 2.88 5.00 1.87
C LEU A 77 2.90 4.78 3.38
N GLU A 78 3.73 5.54 4.08
CA GLU A 78 3.63 5.73 5.52
C GLU A 78 3.22 7.18 5.80
N LEU A 79 2.15 7.34 6.59
CA LEU A 79 1.67 8.61 7.07
C LEU A 79 2.06 8.80 8.53
N ARG A 80 2.72 9.92 8.82
CA ARG A 80 2.85 10.43 10.18
C ARG A 80 1.50 10.96 10.65
N MET A 81 1.04 10.43 11.78
CA MET A 81 -0.22 10.82 12.41
C MET A 81 0.07 11.72 13.60
N ASP A 82 -0.30 12.99 13.50
CA ASP A 82 -0.24 13.93 14.61
C ASP A 82 -1.61 14.04 15.28
N PHE A 83 -1.80 13.32 16.38
CA PHE A 83 -3.05 13.30 17.14
C PHE A 83 -3.27 14.55 18.01
N GLN A 84 -2.25 15.41 18.16
CA GLN A 84 -2.41 16.70 18.85
C GLN A 84 -2.91 17.76 17.87
N ALA A 85 -2.28 17.86 16.70
CA ALA A 85 -2.69 18.77 15.63
C ALA A 85 -3.88 18.24 14.81
N MET A 86 -4.22 16.96 14.95
CA MET A 86 -5.20 16.24 14.12
C MET A 86 -4.88 16.33 12.63
N THR A 87 -3.62 16.10 12.29
CA THR A 87 -3.12 16.13 10.90
C THR A 87 -2.39 14.85 10.51
N ALA A 88 -2.39 14.55 9.22
CA ALA A 88 -1.64 13.46 8.62
C ALA A 88 -0.71 14.00 7.51
N SER A 89 0.56 13.60 7.53
CA SER A 89 1.58 13.98 6.55
C SER A 89 2.39 12.76 6.09
N VAL A 90 3.03 12.84 4.93
CA VAL A 90 3.88 11.75 4.43
C VAL A 90 5.12 11.63 5.32
N ALA A 91 5.34 10.43 5.88
CA ALA A 91 6.56 10.07 6.61
C ALA A 91 7.57 9.36 5.70
N TRP A 92 7.07 8.52 4.79
CA TRP A 92 7.85 7.77 3.82
C TRP A 92 6.96 7.36 2.65
N GLU A 93 7.54 7.25 1.45
CA GLU A 93 6.87 6.71 0.27
C GLU A 93 7.82 5.94 -0.64
N PHE A 94 7.27 4.99 -1.38
CA PHE A 94 7.92 4.31 -2.50
C PHE A 94 6.91 4.09 -3.62
N ASP A 95 7.18 4.61 -4.81
CA ASP A 95 6.27 4.61 -5.96
C ASP A 95 6.82 3.87 -7.20
N ALA A 96 7.97 3.19 -7.07
CA ALA A 96 8.64 2.52 -8.18
C ALA A 96 8.76 3.41 -9.43
N GLU A 97 9.19 4.67 -9.24
CA GLU A 97 9.33 5.68 -10.29
C GLU A 97 8.01 5.97 -11.04
N ARG A 98 6.88 5.64 -10.42
CA ARG A 98 5.51 5.76 -10.96
C ARG A 98 5.26 4.90 -12.21
N GLU A 99 6.05 3.84 -12.39
CA GLU A 99 5.90 2.91 -13.51
C GLU A 99 4.87 1.80 -13.26
N ILE A 100 4.49 1.59 -12.00
CA ILE A 100 3.61 0.48 -11.62
C ILE A 100 2.26 1.03 -11.18
N PHE A 101 1.21 0.63 -11.91
CA PHE A 101 -0.16 0.69 -11.43
C PHE A 101 -0.63 -0.69 -11.01
N ASP A 102 -0.96 -0.81 -9.73
CA ASP A 102 -1.56 -1.98 -9.13
C ASP A 102 -2.98 -1.62 -8.70
N ALA A 103 -4.00 -2.07 -9.42
CA ALA A 103 -5.36 -1.57 -9.19
C ALA A 103 -6.04 -2.14 -7.94
N ILE A 104 -5.53 -3.25 -7.41
CA ILE A 104 -6.11 -4.00 -6.28
C ILE A 104 -5.01 -4.73 -5.50
N GLY A 105 -5.32 -5.15 -4.27
CA GLY A 105 -4.41 -6.03 -3.51
C GLY A 105 -3.08 -5.35 -3.17
N GLY A 106 -2.06 -6.20 -3.02
CA GLY A 106 -0.70 -5.80 -2.68
C GLY A 106 -0.50 -5.59 -1.17
N SER A 107 0.75 -5.41 -0.78
CA SER A 107 1.15 -5.34 0.63
C SER A 107 2.41 -4.50 0.84
N VAL A 108 2.56 -3.97 2.05
CA VAL A 108 3.77 -3.28 2.48
C VAL A 108 4.09 -3.62 3.92
N ILE A 109 5.30 -4.16 4.14
CA ILE A 109 5.80 -4.49 5.47
C ILE A 109 7.17 -3.85 5.66
N ARG A 110 7.43 -3.33 6.85
CA ARG A 110 8.78 -2.95 7.27
C ARG A 110 9.32 -4.01 8.23
N LEU A 111 10.50 -4.56 7.96
CA LEU A 111 11.16 -5.45 8.89
C LEU A 111 11.95 -4.63 9.89
N GLU A 112 11.62 -4.74 11.18
CA GLU A 112 12.30 -3.99 12.25
C GLU A 112 13.78 -4.36 12.40
N THR A 113 14.17 -5.58 12.03
CA THR A 113 15.53 -6.09 12.15
C THR A 113 16.50 -5.41 11.19
N THR A 114 16.06 -5.08 9.97
CA THR A 114 16.88 -4.41 8.95
C THR A 114 16.51 -2.94 8.76
N GLY A 115 15.26 -2.58 9.08
CA GLY A 115 14.66 -1.29 8.77
C GLY A 115 14.13 -1.17 7.34
N ASN A 116 14.36 -2.18 6.49
CA ASN A 116 13.95 -2.19 5.09
C ASN A 116 12.44 -2.41 4.95
N TYR A 117 11.89 -1.88 3.86
CA TYR A 117 10.53 -2.08 3.42
C TYR A 117 10.48 -3.19 2.38
N TYR A 118 9.43 -3.99 2.46
CA TYR A 118 9.08 -5.04 1.51
C TYR A 118 7.75 -4.66 0.90
N VAL A 119 7.78 -4.26 -0.37
CA VAL A 119 6.62 -3.73 -1.09
C VAL A 119 6.23 -4.71 -2.18
N PHE A 120 5.00 -5.18 -2.13
CA PHE A 120 4.46 -6.08 -3.13
C PHE A 120 3.32 -5.42 -3.90
N PHE A 121 3.51 -5.32 -5.21
CA PHE A 121 2.45 -4.99 -6.15
C PHE A 121 1.89 -6.31 -6.70
N SER A 122 0.60 -6.56 -6.47
CA SER A 122 -0.09 -7.81 -6.77
C SER A 122 -0.10 -8.14 -8.26
N LYS A 123 -0.18 -7.07 -9.06
CA LYS A 123 -0.35 -7.13 -10.51
C LYS A 123 0.30 -5.92 -11.14
N VAL A 124 1.37 -6.14 -11.89
CA VAL A 124 2.01 -5.09 -12.69
C VAL A 124 1.42 -5.11 -14.08
N GLN A 125 0.68 -4.06 -14.41
CA GLN A 125 -0.01 -3.94 -15.67
C GLN A 125 0.97 -3.67 -16.83
N GLN A 126 1.39 -4.72 -17.55
CA GLN A 126 2.41 -4.61 -18.60
C GLN A 126 1.88 -4.34 -20.02
N SER A 127 0.56 -4.48 -20.26
CA SER A 127 -0.20 -4.07 -21.47
C SER A 127 -1.55 -4.83 -21.49
N GLY A 128 -2.53 -4.37 -22.28
CA GLY A 128 -3.82 -5.08 -22.47
C GLY A 128 -4.94 -4.76 -21.47
N GLY A 129 -4.73 -3.80 -20.56
CA GLY A 129 -5.75 -3.37 -19.60
C GLY A 129 -5.76 -4.17 -18.30
N TYR A 130 -6.59 -3.75 -17.34
CA TYR A 130 -6.74 -4.40 -16.04
C TYR A 130 -7.16 -5.88 -16.16
N GLY A 131 -7.84 -6.25 -17.23
CA GLY A 131 -8.30 -7.62 -17.46
C GLY A 131 -7.35 -8.53 -18.23
N ALA A 132 -6.17 -8.05 -18.61
CA ALA A 132 -5.24 -8.91 -19.32
C ALA A 132 -4.76 -10.05 -18.38
N PRO A 133 -4.76 -11.29 -18.87
CA PRO A 133 -4.18 -12.41 -18.14
C PRO A 133 -2.65 -12.27 -18.07
N HIS A 134 -2.01 -13.10 -17.25
CA HIS A 134 -0.54 -13.25 -17.20
C HIS A 134 0.25 -12.02 -16.74
N GLN A 135 -0.37 -11.12 -15.97
CA GLN A 135 0.35 -9.98 -15.38
C GLN A 135 1.05 -10.40 -14.09
N PRO A 136 2.39 -10.31 -14.01
CA PRO A 136 3.14 -10.76 -12.84
C PRO A 136 2.95 -9.84 -11.65
N GLY A 137 3.19 -10.35 -10.45
CA GLY A 137 3.40 -9.52 -9.27
C GLY A 137 4.87 -9.11 -9.16
N ARG A 138 5.17 -7.96 -8.55
CA ARG A 138 6.54 -7.53 -8.27
C ARG A 138 6.73 -7.26 -6.78
N PHE A 139 7.77 -7.87 -6.22
CA PHE A 139 8.13 -7.78 -4.83
C PHE A 139 9.48 -7.09 -4.68
N PHE A 140 9.48 -5.92 -4.06
CA PHE A 140 10.65 -5.09 -3.86
C PHE A 140 11.11 -5.18 -2.41
N GLU A 141 12.42 -5.28 -2.22
CA GLU A 141 13.07 -4.86 -0.97
C GLU A 141 13.63 -3.46 -1.19
N VAL A 142 13.29 -2.53 -0.30
CA VAL A 142 13.59 -1.10 -0.41
C VAL A 142 14.20 -0.62 0.90
N ASP A 143 15.30 0.10 0.82
CA ASP A 143 15.92 0.70 2.00
C ASP A 143 15.08 1.90 2.53
N PRO A 144 15.37 2.42 3.74
CA PRO A 144 14.65 3.58 4.27
C PRO A 144 14.75 4.86 3.44
N ASN A 145 15.72 4.97 2.53
CA ASN A 145 15.91 6.11 1.65
C ASN A 145 15.11 5.98 0.34
N GLY A 146 14.41 4.86 0.13
CA GLY A 146 13.67 4.58 -1.10
C GLY A 146 14.50 3.87 -2.18
N THR A 147 15.71 3.43 -1.87
CA THR A 147 16.58 2.71 -2.82
C THR A 147 16.15 1.25 -2.92
N VAL A 148 15.93 0.77 -4.14
CA VAL A 148 15.65 -0.65 -4.38
C VAL A 148 16.92 -1.47 -4.14
N ILE A 149 16.83 -2.41 -3.20
CA ILE A 149 17.90 -3.37 -2.88
C ILE A 149 17.74 -4.63 -3.73
N ALA A 150 16.51 -5.13 -3.85
CA ALA A 150 16.19 -6.33 -4.59
C ALA A 150 14.79 -6.25 -5.21
N LEU A 151 14.62 -6.98 -6.32
CA LEU A 151 13.34 -7.17 -7.00
C LEU A 151 13.17 -8.66 -7.32
N VAL A 152 12.03 -9.21 -6.93
CA VAL A 152 11.56 -10.53 -7.34
C VAL A 152 10.27 -10.34 -8.14
N GLU A 153 10.23 -10.88 -9.35
CA GLU A 153 9.00 -10.98 -10.13
C GLU A 153 8.35 -12.34 -9.90
N ILE A 154 7.06 -12.33 -9.54
CA ILE A 154 6.27 -13.54 -9.30
C ILE A 154 5.40 -13.76 -10.54
N PRO A 155 5.67 -14.81 -11.35
CA PRO A 155 4.90 -15.09 -12.55
C PRO A 155 3.43 -15.33 -12.24
N ALA A 156 2.55 -14.82 -13.09
CA ALA A 156 1.14 -15.18 -13.03
C ALA A 156 0.89 -16.50 -13.78
N PRO A 157 0.08 -17.42 -13.22
CA PRO A 157 -0.29 -18.65 -13.90
C PRO A 157 -1.05 -18.38 -15.20
N ASN A 158 -1.07 -19.37 -16.09
CA ASN A 158 -1.70 -19.28 -17.41
C ASN A 158 -3.26 -19.32 -17.36
N GLU A 159 -3.85 -19.18 -16.18
CA GLU A 159 -5.26 -19.43 -15.95
C GLU A 159 -6.06 -18.13 -15.98
N SER A 160 -7.10 -18.10 -16.81
CA SER A 160 -7.91 -16.90 -17.06
C SER A 160 -8.66 -16.38 -15.82
N TYR A 161 -8.76 -17.16 -14.74
CA TYR A 161 -9.37 -16.75 -13.48
C TYR A 161 -8.40 -16.10 -12.48
N TRP A 162 -7.09 -16.03 -12.78
CA TRP A 162 -6.11 -15.32 -11.97
C TRP A 162 -6.14 -13.81 -12.22
N PHE A 163 -7.34 -13.24 -12.21
CA PHE A 163 -7.58 -11.86 -12.61
C PHE A 163 -6.95 -10.85 -11.64
N SER A 164 -6.80 -11.24 -10.38
CA SER A 164 -6.34 -10.37 -9.30
C SER A 164 -4.83 -10.41 -9.03
N GLY A 165 -4.05 -11.18 -9.81
CA GLY A 165 -2.65 -11.40 -9.47
C GLY A 165 -2.49 -12.13 -8.12
N GLY A 166 -1.27 -12.12 -7.56
CA GLY A 166 -1.05 -12.63 -6.21
C GLY A 166 -1.63 -11.64 -5.19
N TYR A 167 -2.43 -12.06 -4.21
CA TYR A 167 -3.16 -11.07 -3.37
C TYR A 167 -2.24 -10.26 -2.44
N ARG A 168 -1.32 -10.92 -1.73
CA ARG A 168 -0.32 -10.32 -0.83
C ARG A 168 0.95 -11.16 -0.82
N ALA A 169 2.08 -10.53 -0.54
CA ALA A 169 3.35 -11.20 -0.25
C ALA A 169 3.94 -10.62 1.03
N ILE A 170 4.45 -11.49 1.88
CA ILE A 170 5.08 -11.13 3.15
C ILE A 170 6.44 -11.83 3.23
N PRO A 171 7.50 -11.13 3.67
CA PRO A 171 8.77 -11.79 3.91
C PRO A 171 8.64 -12.72 5.13
N LEU A 172 9.21 -13.91 5.03
CA LEU A 172 9.30 -14.83 6.17
C LEU A 172 10.54 -14.47 7.01
N ASP A 173 10.31 -13.87 8.18
CA ASP A 173 11.37 -13.61 9.15
C ASP A 173 11.63 -14.87 10.01
N LEU A 174 12.55 -15.73 9.53
CA LEU A 174 12.92 -16.96 10.22
C LEU A 174 13.56 -16.73 11.59
N SER A 175 14.09 -15.53 11.86
CA SER A 175 14.70 -15.20 13.16
C SER A 175 13.68 -15.19 14.31
N ARG A 176 12.39 -15.00 13.99
CA ARG A 176 11.28 -15.02 14.96
C ARG A 176 10.73 -16.42 15.24
N HIS A 177 11.10 -17.42 14.46
CA HIS A 177 10.56 -18.78 14.56
C HIS A 177 11.47 -19.78 15.28
N GLY A 178 12.60 -19.35 15.85
CA GLY A 178 13.45 -20.19 16.71
C GLY A 178 14.08 -21.41 16.02
N GLY A 179 13.87 -21.59 14.72
CA GLY A 179 14.46 -22.66 13.92
C GLY A 179 15.74 -22.15 13.26
N ALA A 180 16.89 -22.59 13.78
CA ALA A 180 18.12 -22.54 13.02
C ALA A 180 17.88 -23.20 11.66
N ALA A 181 18.10 -22.46 10.57
CA ALA A 181 18.27 -23.06 9.27
C ALA A 181 19.59 -23.86 9.32
N THR A 182 19.48 -25.17 9.54
CA THR A 182 20.57 -26.14 9.38
C THR A 182 20.71 -26.53 7.92
#